data_AF-A0A809PKV5-F1
#
_entry.id   AF-A0A809PKV5-F1
#
_cell.length_a   1.000
_cell.length_b   1.000
_cell.length_c   1.000
_cell.angle_alpha   90.00
_cell.angle_beta   90.00
_cell.angle_gamma   90.00
#
_symmetry.space_group_name_H-M   'P 1'
#
loop_
_entity.id
_entity.type
_entity.pdbx_description
1 polymer ?
#
loop_
_entity_poly.entity_id
_entity_poly.type
_entity_poly.pdbx_seq_one_letter_code
_entity_poly.pdbx_strand_id
1 'polypeptide(L)'
;MKAVKNVLIVGGGTAGWLTACFMAKHLSSSKEGECIQIRLVESKDIGIIGVGEGSFPSIRGTLAAIGIDEARFIRECHGTFKQGIRFDHWVRPAGSPGVDHYFHPFSHPSQRGPELLPYWLKGLAAHDGQQPAFADAVTMQKCIADASRGPRDLPTRTFWGR
;
A
#
# COMPACT_ATOMS: atom_id res chain seq x y z
N MET A 1 -39.16 -5.07 6.39
CA MET A 1 -38.45 -4.64 5.15
C MET A 1 -38.10 -5.88 4.34
N LYS A 2 -38.14 -5.81 2.99
CA LYS A 2 -37.74 -6.94 2.11
C LYS A 2 -36.22 -7.03 2.01
N ALA A 3 -35.68 -8.25 1.94
CA ALA A 3 -34.25 -8.48 1.73
C ALA A 3 -33.81 -8.02 0.33
N VAL A 4 -32.62 -7.42 0.23
CA VAL A 4 -32.01 -7.02 -1.05
C VAL A 4 -31.59 -8.28 -1.81
N LYS A 5 -31.97 -8.35 -3.09
CA LYS A 5 -31.67 -9.49 -3.97
C LYS A 5 -30.83 -9.14 -5.20
N ASN A 6 -30.81 -7.87 -5.58
CA ASN A 6 -30.12 -7.39 -6.78
C ASN A 6 -29.32 -6.14 -6.44
N VAL A 7 -28.07 -6.08 -6.89
CA VAL A 7 -27.20 -4.92 -6.78
C VAL A 7 -26.60 -4.62 -8.16
N LEU A 8 -26.76 -3.37 -8.59
CA LEU A 8 -26.15 -2.84 -9.81
C LEU A 8 -25.04 -1.86 -9.43
N ILE A 9 -23.83 -2.15 -9.88
CA ILE A 9 -22.66 -1.29 -9.77
C ILE A 9 -22.52 -0.56 -11.11
N VAL A 10 -22.50 0.79 -11.08
CA VAL A 10 -22.35 1.62 -12.27
C VAL A 10 -20.93 2.21 -12.26
N GLY A 11 -20.08 1.73 -13.17
CA GLY A 11 -18.67 2.11 -13.33
C GLY A 11 -17.72 0.91 -13.20
N GLY A 12 -16.85 0.73 -14.21
CA GLY A 12 -15.89 -0.39 -14.31
C GLY A 12 -14.43 -0.02 -14.01
N GLY A 13 -14.18 1.08 -13.30
CA GLY A 13 -12.84 1.38 -12.80
C GLY A 13 -12.44 0.47 -11.64
N THR A 14 -11.26 0.71 -11.06
CA THR A 14 -10.71 -0.01 -9.90
C THR A 14 -11.73 -0.13 -8.76
N ALA A 15 -12.43 0.96 -8.42
CA ALA A 15 -13.44 0.96 -7.36
C ALA A 15 -14.64 0.04 -7.67
N GLY A 16 -15.12 0.01 -8.91
CA GLY A 16 -16.27 -0.80 -9.31
C GLY A 16 -15.96 -2.28 -9.26
N TRP A 17 -14.84 -2.70 -9.85
CA TRP A 17 -14.42 -4.11 -9.84
C TRP A 17 -14.03 -4.60 -8.45
N LEU A 18 -13.34 -3.80 -7.62
CA LEU A 18 -13.06 -4.17 -6.24
C LEU A 18 -14.35 -4.36 -5.43
N THR A 19 -15.33 -3.47 -5.62
CA THR A 19 -16.65 -3.58 -4.98
C THR A 19 -17.35 -4.86 -5.42
N ALA A 20 -17.39 -5.14 -6.73
CA ALA A 20 -18.02 -6.34 -7.27
C ALA A 20 -17.38 -7.62 -6.72
N CYS A 21 -16.04 -7.72 -6.71
CA CYS A 21 -15.30 -8.86 -6.18
C CYS A 21 -15.55 -9.06 -4.67
N PHE A 22 -15.52 -7.97 -3.90
CA PHE A 22 -15.77 -8.03 -2.46
C PHE A 22 -17.20 -8.49 -2.15
N MET A 23 -18.19 -7.89 -2.79
CA MET A 23 -19.59 -8.29 -2.64
C MET A 23 -19.81 -9.74 -3.07
N ALA A 24 -19.24 -10.15 -4.21
CA ALA A 24 -19.36 -11.53 -4.68
C ALA A 24 -18.76 -12.50 -3.65
N LYS A 25 -17.59 -12.19 -3.09
CA LYS A 25 -16.95 -13.07 -2.11
C LYS A 25 -17.72 -13.18 -0.78
N HIS A 26 -18.29 -12.07 -0.30
CA HIS A 26 -18.88 -11.99 1.04
C HIS A 26 -20.40 -12.19 1.08
N LEU A 27 -21.11 -11.94 -0.03
CA LEU A 27 -22.57 -12.03 -0.12
C LEU A 27 -23.04 -13.25 -0.92
N SER A 28 -22.11 -14.09 -1.37
CA SER A 28 -22.44 -15.42 -1.89
C SER A 28 -22.96 -16.31 -0.76
N SER A 29 -24.24 -16.69 -0.83
CA SER A 29 -24.80 -17.71 0.07
C SER A 29 -24.56 -19.11 -0.50
N SER A 30 -24.25 -20.06 0.36
CA SER A 30 -24.16 -21.50 0.02
C SER A 30 -25.52 -22.17 -0.13
N LYS A 31 -26.62 -21.48 0.21
CA LYS A 31 -27.99 -21.97 0.00
C LYS A 31 -28.53 -21.51 -1.36
N GLU A 32 -28.91 -22.46 -2.19
CA GLU A 32 -29.57 -22.22 -3.47
C GLU A 32 -30.79 -21.30 -3.29
N GLY A 33 -30.86 -20.22 -4.06
CA GLY A 33 -31.98 -19.25 -4.04
C GLY A 33 -31.82 -18.03 -3.12
N GLU A 34 -30.79 -17.98 -2.27
CA GLU A 34 -30.54 -16.83 -1.38
C GLU A 34 -29.40 -15.91 -1.82
N CYS A 35 -28.65 -16.28 -2.85
CA CYS A 35 -27.52 -15.50 -3.35
C CYS A 35 -27.97 -14.15 -3.95
N ILE A 36 -27.24 -13.09 -3.63
CA ILE A 36 -27.48 -11.75 -4.18
C ILE A 36 -26.93 -11.69 -5.60
N GLN A 37 -27.74 -11.27 -6.56
CA GLN A 37 -27.27 -11.01 -7.92
C GLN A 37 -26.53 -9.68 -7.97
N ILE A 38 -25.26 -9.72 -8.39
CA ILE A 38 -24.41 -8.53 -8.56
C ILE A 38 -24.19 -8.34 -10.05
N ARG A 39 -24.46 -7.15 -10.56
CA ARG A 39 -24.21 -6.75 -11.95
C ARG A 39 -23.34 -5.51 -11.95
N LEU A 40 -22.35 -5.46 -12.83
CA LEU A 40 -21.55 -4.27 -13.08
C LEU A 40 -21.80 -3.80 -14.51
N VAL A 41 -22.00 -2.50 -14.69
CA VAL A 41 -22.08 -1.85 -16.00
C VAL A 41 -20.93 -0.86 -16.11
N GLU A 42 -20.15 -0.97 -17.18
CA GLU A 42 -19.04 -0.08 -17.48
C GLU A 42 -19.19 0.56 -18.86
N SER A 43 -18.60 1.74 -19.03
CA SER A 43 -18.58 2.43 -20.32
C SER A 43 -17.51 1.82 -21.20
N LYS A 44 -17.88 1.41 -22.41
CA LYS A 44 -16.92 1.02 -23.45
C LYS A 44 -16.15 2.23 -24.01
N ASP A 45 -16.72 3.43 -23.90
CA ASP A 45 -16.23 4.64 -24.58
C ASP A 45 -15.29 5.47 -23.69
N ILE A 46 -15.36 5.29 -22.37
CA ILE A 46 -14.52 6.00 -21.39
C ILE A 46 -13.58 4.98 -20.72
N GLY A 47 -12.34 4.95 -21.20
CA GLY A 47 -11.30 4.09 -20.63
C GLY A 47 -10.79 4.58 -19.27
N ILE A 48 -9.99 3.74 -18.62
CA ILE A 48 -9.28 4.10 -17.39
C ILE A 48 -8.04 4.95 -17.69
N ILE A 49 -7.68 5.85 -16.77
CA ILE A 49 -6.46 6.66 -16.87
C ILE A 49 -5.27 5.82 -16.36
N GLY A 50 -4.40 5.38 -17.26
CA GLY A 50 -3.24 4.54 -16.95
C GLY A 50 -1.96 5.31 -16.60
N VAL A 51 -1.97 6.16 -15.57
CA VAL A 51 -0.77 6.91 -15.12
C VAL A 51 0.08 6.15 -14.09
N GLY A 52 -0.36 4.95 -13.69
CA GLY A 52 0.21 4.18 -12.60
C GLY A 52 -0.45 4.53 -11.26
N GLU A 53 -0.80 3.50 -10.49
CA GLU A 53 -1.44 3.64 -9.18
C GLU A 53 -0.52 3.11 -8.07
N GLY A 54 -0.33 3.92 -7.03
CA GLY A 54 0.34 3.49 -5.81
C GLY A 54 -0.68 3.11 -4.74
N SER A 55 -0.43 2.03 -4.00
CA SER A 55 -1.29 1.59 -2.89
C SER A 55 -0.62 1.81 -1.52
N PHE A 56 -1.33 1.41 -0.47
CA PHE A 56 -0.82 1.26 0.90
C PHE A 56 -0.69 -0.24 1.25
N PRO A 57 0.10 -0.60 2.28
CA PRO A 57 0.26 -2.00 2.70
C PRO A 57 -1.07 -2.74 2.98
N SER A 58 -2.14 -2.01 3.32
CA SER A 58 -3.48 -2.54 3.55
C SER A 58 -4.10 -3.27 2.35
N ILE A 59 -3.62 -3.01 1.13
CA ILE A 59 -4.10 -3.70 -0.09
C ILE A 59 -3.99 -5.23 0.02
N ARG A 60 -3.01 -5.73 0.79
CA ARG A 60 -2.86 -7.16 1.06
C ARG A 60 -4.09 -7.76 1.74
N GLY A 61 -4.67 -7.02 2.69
CA GLY A 61 -5.90 -7.40 3.37
C GLY A 61 -7.08 -7.44 2.40
N THR A 62 -7.19 -6.46 1.49
CA THR A 62 -8.21 -6.45 0.44
C THR A 62 -8.07 -7.66 -0.48
N LEU A 63 -6.87 -7.95 -0.99
CA LEU A 63 -6.62 -9.10 -1.86
C LEU A 63 -6.97 -10.43 -1.17
N ALA A 64 -6.56 -10.60 0.08
CA ALA A 64 -6.89 -11.78 0.87
C ALA A 64 -8.41 -11.92 1.10
N ALA A 65 -9.09 -10.82 1.42
CA ALA A 65 -10.53 -10.81 1.63
C ALA A 65 -11.29 -11.28 0.38
N ILE A 66 -10.85 -10.87 -0.82
CA ILE A 66 -11.44 -11.32 -2.09
C ILE A 66 -10.86 -12.63 -2.64
N GLY A 67 -9.90 -13.24 -1.93
CA GLY A 67 -9.32 -14.54 -2.28
C GLY A 67 -8.33 -14.50 -3.44
N ILE A 68 -7.68 -13.36 -3.69
CA ILE A 68 -6.63 -13.21 -4.71
C ILE A 68 -5.25 -13.38 -4.06
N ASP A 69 -4.44 -14.27 -4.63
CA ASP A 69 -3.04 -14.45 -4.24
C ASP A 69 -2.20 -13.21 -4.62
N GLU A 70 -1.43 -12.68 -3.67
CA GLU A 70 -0.62 -11.47 -3.86
C GLU A 70 0.46 -11.66 -4.94
N ALA A 71 1.11 -12.82 -4.98
CA ALA A 71 2.18 -13.08 -5.95
C ALA A 71 1.64 -13.23 -7.38
N ARG A 72 0.44 -13.81 -7.54
CA ARG A 72 -0.30 -13.79 -8.80
C ARG A 72 -0.70 -12.36 -9.17
N PHE A 73 -1.30 -11.61 -8.25
CA PHE A 73 -1.73 -10.23 -8.51
C PHE A 73 -0.57 -9.36 -9.01
N ILE A 74 0.58 -9.38 -8.34
CA ILE A 74 1.76 -8.60 -8.73
C ILE A 74 2.25 -9.00 -10.13
N ARG A 75 2.27 -10.31 -10.46
CA ARG A 75 2.72 -10.77 -11.79
C ARG A 75 1.75 -10.40 -12.91
N GLU A 76 0.46 -10.65 -12.71
CA GLU A 76 -0.57 -10.41 -13.73
C GLU A 76 -0.86 -8.92 -13.95
N CYS A 77 -0.66 -8.08 -12.92
CA CYS A 77 -0.88 -6.64 -13.01
C CYS A 77 0.40 -5.83 -13.25
N HIS A 78 1.55 -6.48 -13.50
CA HIS A 78 2.86 -5.83 -13.62
C HIS A 78 3.18 -4.89 -12.44
N GLY A 79 2.78 -5.30 -11.24
CA GLY A 79 2.96 -4.53 -10.02
C GLY A 79 4.43 -4.47 -9.58
N THR A 80 4.79 -3.40 -8.87
CA THR A 80 6.10 -3.21 -8.25
C THR A 80 5.97 -2.99 -6.73
N PHE A 81 7.06 -3.13 -5.98
CA PHE A 81 7.04 -2.91 -4.55
C PHE A 81 7.22 -1.43 -4.20
N LYS A 82 6.24 -0.87 -3.49
CA LYS A 82 6.33 0.46 -2.89
C LYS A 82 6.78 0.33 -1.44
N GLN A 83 7.96 0.89 -1.12
CA GLN A 83 8.55 0.83 0.23
C GLN A 83 8.26 2.08 1.08
N GLY A 84 7.82 3.16 0.45
CA GLY A 84 7.49 4.41 1.13
C GLY A 84 7.18 5.49 0.11
N ILE A 85 7.21 6.74 0.56
CA ILE A 85 7.03 7.92 -0.28
C ILE A 85 8.23 8.83 -0.07
N ARG A 86 8.91 9.21 -1.15
CA ARG A 86 10.00 10.18 -1.14
C ARG A 86 9.47 11.55 -1.56
N PHE A 87 9.79 12.55 -0.77
CA PHE A 87 9.36 13.94 -0.94
C PHE A 87 10.60 14.78 -1.25
N ASP A 88 10.88 14.99 -2.53
CA ASP A 88 12.03 15.75 -3.03
C ASP A 88 11.72 17.24 -3.16
N HIS A 89 12.62 18.08 -2.64
CA HIS A 89 12.58 19.55 -2.73
C HIS A 89 11.35 20.22 -2.10
N TRP A 90 10.70 19.55 -1.13
CA TRP A 90 9.51 20.08 -0.46
C TRP A 90 9.81 21.21 0.52
N VAL A 91 11.01 21.20 1.14
CA VAL A 91 11.41 22.20 2.16
C VAL A 91 12.36 23.24 1.57
N ARG A 92 13.11 22.89 0.53
CA ARG A 92 14.09 23.77 -0.12
C ARG A 92 14.02 23.60 -1.64
N PRO A 93 14.20 24.68 -2.41
CA PRO A 93 14.33 24.59 -3.86
C PRO A 93 15.47 23.67 -4.27
N ALA A 94 15.31 23.00 -5.41
CA ALA A 94 16.36 22.18 -6.02
C ALA A 94 17.66 22.99 -6.19
N GLY A 95 18.80 22.39 -5.81
CA GLY A 95 20.12 23.03 -5.86
C GLY A 95 20.50 23.84 -4.63
N SER A 96 19.61 24.01 -3.65
CA SER A 96 19.94 24.65 -2.37
C SER A 96 20.85 23.73 -1.51
N PRO A 97 21.81 24.28 -0.75
CA PRO A 97 22.60 23.49 0.19
C PRO A 97 21.75 22.82 1.29
N GLY A 98 22.11 21.60 1.66
CA GLY A 98 21.50 20.83 2.76
C GLY A 98 20.66 19.64 2.29
N VAL A 99 19.93 19.03 3.23
CA VAL A 99 19.03 17.89 2.95
C VAL A 99 17.90 18.34 2.02
N ASP A 100 17.74 17.64 0.91
CA ASP A 100 16.82 17.98 -0.17
C ASP A 100 15.58 17.09 -0.22
N HIS A 101 15.51 16.01 0.56
CA HIS A 101 14.38 15.10 0.55
C HIS A 101 14.01 14.56 1.94
N TYR A 102 12.75 14.14 2.07
CA TYR A 102 12.23 13.38 3.21
C TYR A 102 11.66 12.04 2.73
N PHE A 103 11.86 10.97 3.50
CA PHE A 103 11.30 9.66 3.21
C PHE A 103 10.27 9.28 4.26
N HIS A 104 9.05 8.96 3.82
CA HIS A 104 7.99 8.42 4.65
C HIS A 104 7.91 6.89 4.45
N PRO A 105 8.55 6.09 5.33
CA PRO A 105 8.55 4.64 5.22
C PRO A 105 7.18 4.05 5.55
N PHE A 106 6.88 2.88 4.99
CA PHE A 106 5.72 2.10 5.42
C PHE A 106 6.00 1.22 6.66
N SER A 107 7.27 1.05 7.03
CA SER A 107 7.66 0.51 8.32
C SER A 107 7.52 1.59 9.39
N HIS A 108 6.75 1.30 10.43
CA HIS A 108 6.76 2.16 11.62
C HIS A 108 8.09 2.02 12.38
N PRO A 109 8.56 3.08 13.06
CA PRO A 109 9.60 2.96 14.07
C PRO A 109 9.27 1.84 15.05
N SER A 110 10.31 1.21 15.62
CA SER A 110 10.13 0.17 16.65
C SER A 110 9.16 0.66 17.71
N GLN A 111 8.07 -0.09 17.90
CA GLN A 111 7.13 0.13 19.01
C GLN A 111 7.57 -0.63 20.27
N ARG A 112 8.70 -1.35 20.21
CA ARG A 112 9.32 -2.00 21.37
C ARG A 112 10.22 -0.96 22.04
N GLY A 113 9.72 -0.35 23.11
CA GLY A 113 10.44 0.67 23.87
C GLY A 113 9.73 2.03 23.89
N PRO A 114 10.43 3.09 24.33
CA PRO A 114 9.86 4.43 24.34
C PRO A 114 9.67 4.96 22.91
N GLU A 115 8.74 5.89 22.76
CA GLU A 115 8.55 6.60 21.50
C GLU A 115 9.79 7.43 21.19
N LEU A 116 10.32 7.30 19.96
CA LEU A 116 11.68 7.75 19.61
C LEU A 116 11.75 9.23 19.19
N LEU A 117 10.64 9.84 18.77
CA LEU A 117 10.62 11.21 18.28
C LEU A 117 11.13 12.24 19.31
N PRO A 118 10.74 12.22 20.60
CA PRO A 118 11.29 13.11 21.62
C PRO A 118 12.81 13.01 21.78
N TYR A 119 13.36 11.80 21.63
CA TYR A 119 14.80 11.57 21.77
C TYR A 119 15.55 12.12 20.55
N TRP A 120 14.99 11.89 19.35
CA TRP A 120 15.51 12.50 18.13
C TRP A 120 15.43 14.04 18.19
N LEU A 121 14.31 14.63 18.61
CA LEU A 121 14.16 16.08 18.76
C LEU A 121 15.14 16.69 19.78
N LYS A 122 15.55 15.90 20.78
CA LYS A 122 16.60 16.29 21.75
C LYS A 122 18.02 16.12 21.21
N GLY A 123 18.20 15.71 19.96
CA GLY A 123 19.51 15.51 19.34
C GLY A 123 20.24 14.24 19.79
N LEU A 124 19.56 13.32 20.49
CA LEU A 124 20.20 12.12 21.06
C LEU A 124 20.58 11.06 20.02
N ALA A 125 20.15 11.26 18.77
CA ALA A 125 20.57 10.45 17.62
C ALA A 125 21.81 11.01 16.91
N ALA A 126 22.38 12.12 17.37
CA ALA A 126 23.52 12.74 16.72
C ALA A 126 24.80 11.88 16.89
N HIS A 127 25.52 11.71 15.80
CA HIS A 127 26.83 11.06 15.76
C HIS A 127 27.80 11.98 15.02
N ASP A 128 29.03 12.14 15.52
CA ASP A 128 30.04 13.07 14.98
C ASP A 128 29.53 14.51 14.80
N GLY A 129 28.67 14.97 15.72
CA GLY A 129 28.09 16.31 15.68
C GLY A 129 27.01 16.52 14.60
N GLN A 130 26.59 15.46 13.91
CA GLN A 130 25.54 15.51 12.89
C GLN A 130 24.32 14.72 13.31
N GLN A 131 23.14 15.36 13.24
CA GLN A 131 21.88 14.70 13.50
C GLN A 131 21.33 14.08 12.20
N PRO A 132 21.10 12.76 12.14
CA PRO A 132 20.51 12.14 10.96
C PRO A 132 19.05 12.58 10.77
N ALA A 133 18.54 12.48 9.54
CA ALA A 133 17.11 12.64 9.31
C ALA A 133 16.33 11.59 10.10
N PHE A 134 15.10 11.92 10.53
CA PHE A 134 14.34 11.05 11.42
C PHE A 134 14.19 9.62 10.88
N ALA A 135 13.86 9.48 9.58
CA ALA A 135 13.72 8.17 8.94
C ALA A 135 15.02 7.35 8.97
N ASP A 136 16.18 7.97 8.78
CA ASP A 136 17.49 7.28 8.89
C ASP A 136 17.77 6.80 10.32
N ALA A 137 17.31 7.56 11.33
CA ALA A 137 17.51 7.23 12.73
C ALA A 137 16.63 6.07 13.23
N VAL A 138 15.47 5.85 12.61
CA VAL A 138 14.42 4.98 13.18
C VAL A 138 13.99 3.80 12.31
N THR A 139 14.47 3.71 11.06
CA THR A 139 14.18 2.57 10.20
C THR A 139 15.32 2.23 9.24
N MET A 140 15.54 0.93 9.03
CA MET A 140 16.43 0.42 7.97
C MET A 140 15.80 0.51 6.58
N GLN A 141 14.47 0.66 6.48
CA GLN A 141 13.74 0.64 5.21
C GLN A 141 14.19 1.77 4.27
N LYS A 142 14.53 2.94 4.82
CA LYS A 142 15.05 4.05 4.02
C LYS A 142 16.35 3.66 3.33
N CYS A 143 17.32 3.08 4.05
CA CYS A 143 18.60 2.66 3.47
C CYS A 143 18.41 1.62 2.35
N ILE A 144 17.49 0.66 2.53
CA ILE A 144 17.15 -0.35 1.53
C ILE A 144 16.53 0.30 0.29
N ALA A 145 15.59 1.23 0.49
CA ALA A 145 14.92 1.95 -0.59
C ALA A 145 15.90 2.83 -1.38
N ASP A 146 16.77 3.58 -0.69
CA ASP A 146 17.79 4.44 -1.31
C ASP A 146 18.79 3.60 -2.14
N ALA A 147 19.09 2.39 -1.68
CA ALA A 147 19.92 1.42 -2.42
C ALA A 147 19.18 0.69 -3.56
N SER A 148 17.92 1.06 -3.85
CA SER A 148 17.06 0.42 -4.85
C SER A 148 16.97 -1.11 -4.68
N ARG A 149 17.00 -1.59 -3.44
CA ARG A 149 16.88 -3.01 -3.12
C ARG A 149 15.43 -3.40 -2.91
N GLY A 150 15.08 -4.63 -3.26
CA GLY A 150 13.75 -5.18 -2.98
C GLY A 150 13.54 -5.34 -1.46
N PRO A 151 12.28 -5.30 -0.98
CA PRO A 151 11.95 -5.46 0.43
C PRO A 151 12.13 -6.92 0.95
N ARG A 152 12.80 -7.78 0.17
CA ARG A 152 12.88 -9.22 0.39
C ARG A 152 14.07 -9.84 -0.35
N ASP A 153 14.71 -10.83 0.29
CA ASP A 153 15.60 -11.79 -0.38
C ASP A 153 14.82 -12.97 -1.01
N LEU A 154 15.08 -13.29 -2.27
CA LEU A 154 14.41 -14.39 -2.97
C LEU A 154 15.02 -15.73 -2.52
N PRO A 155 14.51 -16.34 -1.41
CA PRO A 155 13.52 -17.41 -1.53
C PRO A 155 12.43 -17.43 -0.43
N THR A 156 12.41 -16.48 0.52
CA THR A 156 11.53 -16.50 1.70
C THR A 156 10.04 -16.33 1.39
N ARG A 157 9.19 -17.38 1.32
CA ARG A 157 7.69 -17.44 1.27
C ARG A 157 6.84 -16.15 1.02
N THR A 158 5.63 -16.30 0.50
CA THR A 158 4.66 -15.17 0.45
C THR A 158 4.61 -14.40 1.78
N PHE A 159 4.27 -13.10 1.80
CA PHE A 159 4.13 -12.31 3.04
C PHE A 159 3.22 -12.99 4.10
N TRP A 160 2.42 -13.96 3.66
CA TRP A 160 1.81 -15.00 4.48
C TRP A 160 2.83 -15.99 5.05
N GLY A 161 3.44 -15.60 6.17
CA GLY A 161 3.82 -16.55 7.21
C GLY A 161 2.58 -16.85 8.06
N ARG A 162 2.07 -18.08 7.97
CA ARG A 162 1.46 -18.73 9.14
C ARG A 162 2.59 -19.27 9.99
#